data_AF-A0A5E4JSX3-F1
#
_entry.id   AF-A0A5E4JSX3-F1
#
_cell.length_a   1.000
_cell.length_b   1.000
_cell.length_c   1.000
_cell.angle_alpha   90.00
_cell.angle_beta   90.00
_cell.angle_gamma   90.00
#
_symmetry.space_group_name_H-M   'P 1'
#
loop_
_entity.id
_entity.type
_entity.pdbx_description
1 polymer ?
#
loop_
_entity_poly.entity_id
_entity_poly.type
_entity_poly.pdbx_seq_one_letter_code
_entity_poly.pdbx_strand_id
1 'polypeptide(L)' 'MAKVGDIEFLSQAVNSLDQGLSKLEEAYNKKDYDLFNKSKKFILEMESKIQEVANEQ' A
#
# COMPACT_ATOMS: atom_id res chain seq x y z
N MET A 1 19.33 3.55 13.04
CA MET A 1 19.90 3.28 11.69
C MET A 1 18.99 2.25 11.06
N ALA A 2 18.30 2.57 9.97
CA ALA A 2 17.35 1.64 9.36
C ALA A 2 18.06 0.33 8.99
N LYS A 3 17.46 -0.82 9.32
CA LYS A 3 18.05 -2.12 8.95
C LYS A 3 17.94 -2.28 7.44
N VAL A 4 18.88 -3.00 6.82
CA VAL A 4 18.86 -3.25 5.36
C VAL A 4 17.53 -3.89 4.93
N GLY A 5 16.96 -4.76 5.76
CA GLY A 5 15.64 -5.35 5.52
C GLY A 5 14.49 -4.34 5.53
N ASP A 6 14.59 -3.26 6.31
CA ASP A 6 13.57 -2.19 6.35
C ASP A 6 13.57 -1.41 5.03
N ILE A 7 14.75 -1.18 4.44
CA ILE A 7 14.89 -0.46 3.15
C ILE A 7 14.27 -1.28 2.00
N GLU A 8 14.55 -2.59 1.96
CA GLU A 8 13.98 -3.47 0.94
C GLU A 8 12.46 -3.59 1.08
N PHE A 9 11.97 -3.74 2.32
CA PHE A 9 10.54 -3.71 2.61
C PHE A 9 9.89 -2.41 2.14
N LEU A 10 10.45 -1.25 2.50
CA LEU A 10 9.89 0.05 2.12
C LEU A 10 9.86 0.22 0.60
N SER A 11 10.88 -0.25 -0.13
CA SER A 11 10.89 -0.20 -1.59
C SER A 11 9.77 -1.06 -2.21
N GLN A 12 9.55 -2.28 -1.69
CA GLN A 12 8.45 -3.13 -2.13
C GLN A 12 7.07 -2.55 -1.76
N ALA A 13 6.98 -1.91 -0.59
CA ALA A 13 5.76 -1.29 -0.11
C ALA A 13 5.35 -0.09 -0.98
N VAL A 14 6.30 0.76 -1.40
CA VAL A 14 6.05 1.86 -2.35
C VAL A 14 5.49 1.33 -3.67
N ASN A 15 6.14 0.32 -4.27
CA ASN A 15 5.66 -0.28 -5.53
C ASN A 15 4.25 -0.88 -5.38
N SER A 16 3.97 -1.49 -4.24
CA SER A 16 2.67 -2.08 -3.94
C SER A 16 1.58 -1.01 -3.80
N LEU A 17 1.87 0.11 -3.14
CA LEU A 17 0.97 1.24 -3.01
C LEU A 17 0.63 1.87 -4.36
N ASP A 18 1.64 2.10 -5.23
CA ASP A 18 1.42 2.64 -6.57
C ASP A 18 0.49 1.75 -7.42
N GLN A 19 0.67 0.43 -7.34
CA GLN A 19 -0.21 -0.52 -8.01
C GLN A 19 -1.63 -0.53 -7.41
N GLY A 20 -1.73 -0.43 -6.08
CA GLY A 20 -3.01 -0.35 -5.37
C GLY A 20 -3.80 0.90 -5.75
N LEU A 21 -3.13 2.05 -5.83
CA LEU A 21 -3.71 3.34 -6.23
C LEU A 21 -4.18 3.32 -7.68
N SER A 22 -3.37 2.77 -8.59
CA SER A 22 -3.77 2.62 -10.00
C SER A 22 -5.05 1.78 -10.15
N LYS A 23 -5.15 0.67 -9.40
CA LYS A 23 -6.35 -0.18 -9.38
C LYS A 23 -7.56 0.52 -8.74
N LEU A 24 -7.33 1.32 -7.71
CA LEU A 24 -8.37 2.10 -7.05
C LEU A 24 -8.99 3.11 -8.02
N GLU A 25 -8.16 3.84 -8.77
CA GLU A 25 -8.58 4.81 -9.78
C GLU A 25 -9.33 4.12 -10.93
N GLU A 26 -8.81 3.00 -11.44
CA GLU A 26 -9.47 2.20 -12.46
C GLU A 26 -10.86 1.71 -12.00
N ALA A 27 -10.95 1.20 -10.77
CA ALA A 27 -12.21 0.74 -10.19
C ALA A 27 -13.22 1.87 -10.01
N TYR A 28 -12.76 3.05 -9.57
CA TYR A 28 -13.60 4.25 -9.47
C TYR A 28 -14.17 4.66 -10.83
N ASN A 29 -13.32 4.74 -11.86
CA ASN A 29 -13.72 5.11 -13.22
C ASN A 29 -14.73 4.12 -13.82
N LYS A 30 -14.61 2.83 -13.49
CA LYS A 30 -15.52 1.77 -13.92
C LYS A 30 -16.78 1.62 -13.05
N LYS A 31 -16.89 2.39 -11.95
CA LYS A 31 -17.92 2.20 -10.91
C LYS A 31 -17.94 0.77 -10.33
N ASP A 32 -16.80 0.09 -10.34
CA ASP A 32 -16.62 -1.22 -9.70
C ASP A 32 -16.33 -1.01 -8.21
N TYR A 33 -17.40 -0.88 -7.42
CA TYR A 33 -17.28 -0.60 -6.00
C TYR A 33 -16.69 -1.75 -5.18
N ASP A 34 -16.81 -2.99 -5.65
CA ASP A 34 -16.21 -4.15 -4.97
C ASP A 34 -14.68 -4.10 -5.12
N LEU A 35 -14.19 -3.89 -6.34
CA LEU A 35 -12.75 -3.73 -6.58
C LEU A 35 -12.19 -2.46 -5.92
N PHE A 36 -12.96 -1.38 -5.89
CA PHE A 36 -12.58 -0.15 -5.19
C PHE A 36 -12.38 -0.43 -3.70
N ASN A 37 -13.34 -1.08 -3.04
CA ASN A 37 -13.26 -1.39 -1.62
C ASN A 37 -12.11 -2.33 -1.29
N LYS A 38 -11.86 -3.33 -2.14
CA LYS A 38 -10.70 -4.24 -2.00
C LYS A 38 -9.37 -3.51 -2.13
N SER A 39 -9.23 -2.66 -3.15
CA SER A 39 -8.01 -1.87 -3.38
C SER A 39 -7.78 -0.88 -2.23
N LYS A 40 -8.83 -0.21 -1.76
CA LYS A 40 -8.78 0.69 -0.60
C LYS A 40 -8.30 -0.05 0.66
N LYS A 41 -8.88 -1.22 0.95
CA LYS A 41 -8.49 -2.02 2.11
C LYS A 41 -7.02 -2.43 2.05
N PHE A 42 -6.56 -2.87 0.88
CA PHE A 42 -5.15 -3.22 0.66
C PHE A 42 -4.19 -2.05 0.92
N ILE A 43 -4.52 -0.85 0.41
CA ILE A 43 -3.71 0.37 0.64
C ILE A 43 -3.59 0.65 2.14
N LEU A 44 -4.72 0.65 2.86
CA LEU A 44 -4.75 0.91 4.30
C LEU A 44 -3.94 -0.12 5.11
N GLU A 45 -4.02 -1.40 4.75
CA GLU A 45 -3.22 -2.45 5.39
C GLU A 45 -1.71 -2.26 5.14
N MET A 46 -1.33 -1.80 3.96
CA MET A 46 0.07 -1.52 3.63
C MET A 46 0.59 -0.29 4.39
N GLU A 47 -0.21 0.78 4.47
CA GLU A 47 0.11 1.98 5.26
C GLU A 47 0.33 1.63 6.74
N SER A 48 -0.51 0.75 7.32
CA SER A 48 -0.33 0.28 8.70
C SER A 48 1.01 -0.42 8.90
N LYS A 49 1.38 -1.33 7.99
CA LYS A 49 2.67 -2.05 8.07
C LYS A 49 3.87 -1.12 7.92
N ILE A 50 3.77 -0.11 7.05
CA ILE A 50 4.82 0.91 6.92
C ILE A 50 4.96 1.69 8.23
N GLN A 51 3.85 2.05 8.88
CA GLN A 51 3.86 2.73 10.16
C GLN A 51 4.48 1.88 11.28
N GLU A 52 4.21 0.57 11.32
CA GLU A 52 4.85 -0.35 12.26
C GLU A 52 6.38 -0.30 12.12
N VAL A 53 6.90 -0.46 10.90
CA VAL A 53 8.35 -0.39 10.63
C VAL A 53 8.92 0.99 10.96
N ALA A 54 8.18 2.07 10.71
CA ALA A 54 8.63 3.44 11.00
C ALA A 54 8.64 3.78 12.50
N ASN A 55 7.73 3.21 13.28
CA ASN A 55 7.58 3.47 14.72
C ASN A 55 8.40 2.52 15.61
N GLU A 56 8.92 1.42 15.06
CA GLU A 56 9.87 0.52 15.73
C GLU A 56 11.34 1.02 15.68
N GLN A 57 11.61 2.16 15.05
CA GLN A 57 12.93 2.81 14.97
C GLN A 57 13.13 3.91 16.01
#